data_AF-A0A6A6T9V8-F1
#
_entry.id   AF-A0A6A6T9V8-F1
#
_cell.length_a   1.000
_cell.length_b   1.000
_cell.length_c   1.000
_cell.angle_alpha   90.00
_cell.angle_beta   90.00
_cell.angle_gamma   90.00
#
_symmetry.space_group_name_H-M   'P 1'
#
loop_
_entity.id
_entity.type
_entity.pdbx_description
1 polymer ?
#
loop_
_entity_poly.entity_id
_entity_poly.type
_entity_poly.pdbx_seq_one_letter_code
_entity_poly.pdbx_strand_id
1 'polypeptide(L)' 'MSSKGTRGILSKQSEPIEEGGHMYTKIRGGRHEGDASLWVEKIVTTKEEAEEENLNSPP' A
#
# COMPACT_ATOMS: atom_id res chain seq x y z
N MET A 1 0.24 -26.86 10.24
CA MET A 1 -0.63 -25.70 9.99
C MET A 1 0.22 -24.46 10.22
N SER A 2 0.78 -23.86 9.16
CA SER A 2 1.70 -22.73 9.30
C SER A 2 0.87 -21.45 9.38
N SER A 3 0.83 -20.83 10.56
CA SER A 3 0.32 -19.48 10.76
C SER A 3 1.14 -18.52 9.90
N LYS A 4 0.60 -18.11 8.74
CA LYS A 4 1.13 -16.98 8.00
C LYS A 4 0.77 -15.73 8.81
N GLY A 5 1.67 -15.31 9.69
CA GLY A 5 1.54 -14.07 10.42
C GLY A 5 1.42 -12.92 9.43
N THR A 6 0.40 -12.08 9.64
CA THR A 6 0.25 -10.76 9.05
C THR A 6 1.50 -9.95 9.40
N ARG A 7 2.52 -9.99 8.51
CA ARG A 7 3.52 -8.94 8.47
C ARG A 7 2.75 -7.70 8.05
N GLY A 8 2.62 -6.73 8.94
CA GLY A 8 1.90 -5.49 8.66
C GLY A 8 2.39 -4.85 7.36
N ILE A 9 1.56 -4.02 6.76
CA ILE A 9 1.92 -3.31 5.53
C ILE A 9 2.93 -2.25 5.92
N LEU A 10 4.18 -2.46 5.49
CA LEU A 10 5.29 -1.60 5.83
C LEU A 10 5.77 -0.86 4.59
N SER A 11 6.20 0.38 4.80
CA SER A 11 6.94 1.17 3.83
C SER A 11 8.29 0.53 3.54
N LYS A 12 8.99 1.06 2.54
CA LYS A 12 10.36 0.65 2.22
C LYS A 12 11.33 0.85 3.41
N GLN A 13 10.98 1.73 4.35
CA GLN A 13 11.72 2.06 5.56
C GLN A 13 11.31 1.20 6.76
N SER A 14 10.46 0.17 6.54
CA SER A 14 9.90 -0.69 7.61
C SER A 14 8.98 0.06 8.59
N GLU A 15 8.42 1.18 8.18
CA GLU A 15 7.43 1.94 8.96
C GLU A 15 6.01 1.50 8.56
N PRO A 16 5.06 1.39 9.51
CA PRO A 16 3.68 1.04 9.18
C PRO A 16 3.06 2.09 8.24
N ILE A 17 2.37 1.61 7.21
CA ILE A 17 1.60 2.45 6.31
C ILE A 17 0.20 2.63 6.89
N GLU A 18 -0.15 3.88 7.20
CA GLU A 18 -1.46 4.26 7.72
C GLU A 18 -2.18 5.21 6.74
N GLU A 19 -3.51 5.16 6.76
CA GLU A 19 -4.36 6.13 6.07
C GLU A 19 -4.02 7.54 6.59
N GLY A 20 -3.58 8.45 5.71
CA GLY A 20 -3.07 9.77 6.10
C GLY A 20 -1.56 9.98 6.09
N GLY A 21 -0.75 8.92 6.05
CA GLY A 21 0.71 9.04 6.00
C GLY A 21 1.27 9.60 4.69
N HIS A 22 2.27 10.48 4.72
CA HIS A 22 2.88 11.01 3.49
C HIS A 22 3.64 9.93 2.71
N MET A 23 3.28 9.73 1.43
CA MET A 23 3.92 8.74 0.55
C MET A 23 4.75 9.40 -0.52
N TYR A 24 5.85 8.73 -0.87
CA TYR A 24 6.77 9.18 -1.89
C TYR A 24 7.17 8.04 -2.83
N THR A 25 6.88 8.21 -4.11
CA THR A 25 7.38 7.32 -5.16
C THR A 25 8.11 8.12 -6.25
N LYS A 26 9.39 7.80 -6.44
CA LYS A 26 10.21 8.40 -7.49
C LYS A 26 10.01 7.68 -8.82
N ILE A 27 9.82 8.44 -9.88
CA ILE A 27 9.86 7.97 -11.27
C ILE A 27 10.93 8.74 -12.05
N ARG A 28 11.45 8.19 -13.15
CA ARG A 28 12.46 8.90 -13.95
C ARG A 28 11.80 10.10 -14.64
N GLY A 29 12.18 11.32 -14.23
CA GLY A 29 11.63 12.56 -14.77
C GLY A 29 10.45 13.15 -13.99
N GLY A 30 10.08 12.58 -12.83
CA GLY A 30 8.98 13.09 -12.02
C GLY A 30 8.92 12.46 -10.63
N ARG A 31 7.81 12.69 -9.93
CA ARG A 31 7.50 12.08 -8.65
C ARG A 31 5.99 11.99 -8.46
N HIS A 32 5.54 10.96 -7.76
CA HIS A 32 4.23 10.93 -7.13
C HIS A 32 4.45 11.14 -5.64
N GLU A 33 3.95 12.27 -5.14
CA GLU A 33 4.12 12.72 -3.77
C GLU A 33 2.77 13.24 -3.28
N GLY A 34 2.36 12.80 -2.11
CA GLY A 34 1.07 13.17 -1.54
C GLY A 34 0.80 12.46 -0.22
N ASP A 35 -0.07 13.07 0.58
CA ASP A 35 -0.57 12.46 1.81
C ASP A 35 -1.47 11.28 1.46
N ALA A 36 -1.29 10.14 2.14
CA ALA A 36 -2.13 8.96 1.93
C ALA A 36 -3.60 9.24 2.25
N SER A 37 -3.93 10.24 3.04
CA SER A 37 -5.31 10.69 3.25
C SER A 37 -5.95 11.29 1.99
N LEU A 38 -5.13 11.72 1.03
CA LEU A 38 -5.55 12.30 -0.24
C LEU A 38 -5.30 11.35 -1.43
N TRP A 39 -4.55 10.25 -1.24
CA TRP A 39 -4.11 9.34 -2.30
C TRP A 39 -4.42 7.85 -2.06
N VAL A 40 -4.64 7.44 -0.81
CA VAL A 40 -4.99 6.07 -0.42
C VAL A 40 -6.44 6.08 0.06
N GLU A 41 -7.34 5.80 -0.87
CA GLU A 41 -8.76 5.65 -0.55
C GLU A 41 -9.05 4.32 0.17
N LYS A 42 -8.23 3.29 -0.12
CA LYS A 42 -8.38 1.94 0.42
C LYS A 42 -7.05 1.20 0.37
N ILE A 43 -6.70 0.56 1.48
CA ILE A 43 -5.58 -0.38 1.53
C ILE A 43 -6.11 -1.77 1.21
N VAL A 44 -5.87 -2.22 -0.01
CA VAL A 44 -6.25 -3.56 -0.46
C VAL A 44 -5.20 -4.57 0.02
N THR A 45 -5.61 -5.58 0.77
CA THR A 45 -4.68 -6.61 1.32
C THR A 45 -5.02 -8.02 0.89
N THR A 46 -6.23 -8.23 0.40
CA THR A 46 -6.71 -9.55 -0.01
C THR A 46 -6.79 -9.65 -1.53
N LYS A 47 -6.76 -10.89 -2.04
CA LYS A 47 -6.91 -11.14 -3.49
C LYS A 47 -8.31 -10.77 -3.99
N GLU A 48 -9.32 -11.01 -3.19
CA GLU A 48 -10.73 -10.75 -3.53
C GLU A 48 -10.96 -9.24 -3.72
N GLU A 49 -10.48 -8.41 -2.78
CA GLU A 49 -10.52 -6.95 -2.91
C GLU A 49 -9.65 -6.46 -4.08
N ALA A 50 -8.51 -7.10 -4.35
CA ALA A 50 -7.68 -6.74 -5.49
C ALA A 50 -8.38 -7.01 -6.82
N GLU A 51 -9.09 -8.12 -6.96
CA GLU A 51 -9.88 -8.43 -8.16
C GLU A 51 -11.04 -7.42 -8.36
N GLU A 52 -11.70 -7.01 -7.28
CA GLU A 52 -12.76 -5.99 -7.30
C GLU A 52 -12.23 -4.62 -7.76
N GLU A 53 -11.06 -4.22 -7.25
CA GLU A 53 -10.38 -2.96 -7.63
C GLU A 53 -9.52 -3.09 -8.90
N ASN A 54 -9.58 -4.25 -9.59
CA ASN A 54 -8.83 -4.56 -10.82
C ASN A 54 -7.29 -4.42 -10.66
N LEU A 55 -6.78 -4.81 -9.49
CA LEU A 55 -5.38 -4.85 -9.09
C LEU A 55 -4.86 -6.30 -9.10
N ASN A 56 -3.62 -6.48 -9.58
CA ASN A 56 -3.07 -7.83 -9.83
C ASN A 56 -2.23 -8.40 -8.68
N SER A 57 -1.84 -7.62 -7.66
CA SER A 57 -0.92 -8.08 -6.60
C SER A 57 -1.09 -7.33 -5.29
N PRO A 58 -1.95 -7.81 -4.37
CA PRO A 58 -2.06 -7.23 -3.04
C PRO A 58 -0.80 -7.52 -2.19
N PRO A 59 -0.42 -6.58 -1.29
CA PRO A 59 0.72 -6.68 -0.38
C PRO A 59 0.58 -7.74 0.74
#